data_AF-A0A0D7E0N9-F1
#
_entry.id   AF-A0A0D7E0N9-F1
#
_cell.length_a   1.000
_cell.length_b   1.000
_cell.length_c   1.000
_cell.angle_alpha   90.00
_cell.angle_beta   90.00
_cell.angle_gamma   90.00
#
_symmetry.space_group_name_H-M   'P 1'
#
loop_
_entity.id
_entity.type
_entity.pdbx_description
1 polymer ?
#
loop_
_entity_poly.entity_id
_entity_poly.type
_entity_poly.pdbx_seq_one_letter_code
_entity_poly.pdbx_strand_id
1 'polypeptide(L)'
;TIGTVLYIASMWVNGITQGLMWRAINEDGTLTYSFVEALEASHPGFIVRALGGAFFLAGMLLMAYNTWRTVRAAKAAQYDAAAQIA
;
A
#
# COMPACT_ATOMS: atom_id res chain seq x y z
N THR A 1 7.39 -4.24 -3.86
CA THR A 1 6.46 -5.08 -4.66
C THR A 1 5.49 -5.85 -3.78
N ILE A 2 5.97 -6.67 -2.82
CA ILE A 2 5.09 -7.42 -1.90
C ILE A 2 4.08 -6.51 -1.18
N GLY A 3 4.52 -5.37 -0.64
CA GLY A 3 3.62 -4.41 0.02
C GLY A 3 2.49 -3.90 -0.88
N THR A 4 2.79 -3.65 -2.16
CA THR A 4 1.80 -3.23 -3.17
C THR A 4 0.78 -4.33 -3.45
N VAL A 5 1.23 -5.58 -3.59
CA VAL A 5 0.33 -6.73 -3.85
C VAL A 5 -0.59 -6.97 -2.65
N LEU A 6 -0.06 -6.93 -1.43
CA LEU A 6 -0.86 -7.06 -0.20
C LEU A 6 -1.92 -5.95 -0.10
N TYR A 7 -1.56 -4.72 -0.44
CA TYR A 7 -2.49 -3.59 -0.47
C TYR A 7 -3.63 -3.83 -1.46
N ILE A 8 -3.31 -4.19 -2.72
CA ILE A 8 -4.30 -4.41 -3.77
C ILE A 8 -5.23 -5.56 -3.39
N ALA A 9 -4.68 -6.70 -2.94
CA ALA A 9 -5.47 -7.86 -2.53
C ALA A 9 -6.46 -7.51 -1.41
N SER A 10 -6.01 -6.78 -0.38
CA SER A 10 -6.88 -6.36 0.72
C SER A 10 -8.03 -5.44 0.28
N MET A 11 -7.78 -4.55 -0.70
CA MET A 11 -8.80 -3.64 -1.22
C MET A 11 -9.81 -4.36 -2.12
N TRP A 12 -9.38 -5.37 -2.88
CA TRP A 12 -10.30 -6.20 -3.64
C TRP A 12 -11.24 -6.98 -2.74
N VAL A 13 -10.72 -7.64 -1.70
CA VAL A 13 -11.55 -8.39 -0.74
C VAL A 13 -12.54 -7.46 -0.05
N ASN A 14 -12.07 -6.33 0.52
CA ASN A 14 -12.96 -5.38 1.18
C ASN A 14 -14.01 -4.78 0.22
N GLY A 15 -13.60 -4.40 -0.99
CA GLY A 15 -14.50 -3.79 -1.97
C GLY A 15 -15.61 -4.75 -2.42
N ILE A 16 -15.26 -6.02 -2.69
CA ILE A 16 -16.25 -7.04 -3.05
C ILE A 16 -17.18 -7.32 -1.87
N THR A 17 -16.64 -7.51 -0.66
CA THR A 17 -17.45 -7.78 0.54
C THR A 17 -18.41 -6.65 0.85
N GLN A 18 -17.96 -5.39 0.86
CA GLN A 18 -18.83 -4.23 1.07
C GLN A 18 -19.90 -4.12 -0.02
N GLY A 19 -19.50 -4.26 -1.29
CA GLY A 19 -20.42 -4.21 -2.43
C GLY A 19 -21.50 -5.29 -2.37
N LEU A 20 -21.15 -6.51 -1.95
CA LEU A 20 -22.10 -7.62 -1.77
C LEU A 20 -23.00 -7.41 -0.54
N MET A 21 -22.46 -6.97 0.58
CA MET A 21 -23.24 -6.78 1.82
C MET A 21 -24.23 -5.62 1.69
N TRP A 22 -23.86 -4.52 1.04
CA TRP A 22 -24.76 -3.36 0.85
C TRP A 22 -25.93 -3.62 -0.09
N ARG A 23 -25.81 -4.63 -0.98
CA ARG A 23 -26.87 -5.04 -1.90
C ARG A 23 -27.54 -6.35 -1.50
N ALA A 24 -27.20 -6.91 -0.34
CA ALA A 24 -27.78 -8.15 0.13
C ALA A 24 -29.20 -7.88 0.63
N ILE A 25 -30.16 -8.50 -0.06
CA ILE A 25 -31.58 -8.40 0.23
C ILE A 25 -32.08 -9.82 0.51
N ASN A 26 -32.78 -10.00 1.63
CA ASN A 26 -33.41 -11.25 2.02
C ASN A 26 -34.61 -11.56 1.11
N GLU A 27 -35.12 -12.80 1.14
CA GLU A 27 -36.29 -13.20 0.34
C GLU A 27 -37.56 -12.39 0.66
N ASP A 28 -37.61 -11.78 1.85
CA ASP A 28 -38.69 -10.89 2.31
C ASP A 28 -38.51 -9.41 1.90
N GLY A 29 -37.46 -9.08 1.16
CA GLY A 29 -37.16 -7.72 0.69
C GLY A 29 -36.45 -6.82 1.70
N THR A 30 -36.13 -7.32 2.90
CA THR A 30 -35.35 -6.57 3.91
C THR A 30 -33.85 -6.63 3.62
N LEU A 31 -33.08 -5.67 4.14
CA LEU A 31 -31.62 -5.68 4.02
C LEU A 31 -31.03 -6.77 4.92
N THR A 32 -30.21 -7.65 4.35
CA THR A 32 -29.61 -8.79 5.07
C THR A 32 -28.59 -8.36 6.11
N TYR A 33 -27.82 -7.29 5.83
CA TYR A 33 -26.75 -6.81 6.70
C TYR A 33 -26.95 -5.34 7.04
N SER A 34 -26.69 -5.00 8.30
CA SER A 34 -26.53 -3.63 8.76
C SER A 34 -25.19 -3.05 8.26
N PHE A 35 -25.11 -1.71 8.25
CA PHE A 35 -23.87 -1.03 7.89
C PHE A 35 -22.71 -1.36 8.84
N VAL A 36 -23.00 -1.59 10.13
CA VAL A 36 -21.99 -1.92 11.15
C VAL A 36 -21.39 -3.30 10.89
N GLU A 37 -22.19 -4.29 10.49
CA GLU A 37 -21.69 -5.62 10.13
C GLU A 37 -20.79 -5.57 8.89
N ALA A 38 -21.14 -4.76 7.89
CA ALA A 38 -20.28 -4.54 6.73
C ALA A 38 -18.94 -3.86 7.11
N LEU A 39 -18.96 -2.96 8.10
CA LEU A 39 -17.76 -2.31 8.63
C LEU A 39 -16.86 -3.32 9.37
N GLU A 40 -17.44 -4.16 10.23
CA GLU A 40 -16.70 -5.18 10.97
C GLU A 40 -16.08 -6.21 10.03
N ALA A 41 -16.83 -6.66 9.01
CA ALA A 41 -16.32 -7.57 7.98
C ALA A 41 -15.14 -6.98 7.19
N SER A 42 -15.07 -5.65 7.07
CA SER A 42 -13.98 -4.94 6.37
C SER A 42 -12.73 -4.73 7.23
N HIS A 43 -12.82 -4.91 8.56
CA HIS A 43 -11.73 -4.62 9.48
C HIS A 43 -10.43 -5.42 9.20
N PRO A 44 -10.49 -6.73 8.91
CA PRO A 44 -9.30 -7.50 8.56
C PRO A 44 -8.55 -6.94 7.34
N GLY A 45 -9.29 -6.48 6.32
CA GLY A 45 -8.66 -5.87 5.14
C GLY A 45 -7.98 -4.54 5.43
N PHE A 46 -8.45 -3.76 6.41
CA PHE A 46 -7.75 -2.54 6.82
C PHE A 46 -6.41 -2.82 7.50
N ILE A 47 -6.32 -3.91 8.28
CA ILE A 47 -5.06 -4.35 8.90
C ILE A 47 -4.07 -4.79 7.81
N VAL A 48 -4.50 -5.66 6.90
CA VAL A 48 -3.63 -6.15 5.81
C VAL A 48 -3.18 -4.98 4.92
N ARG A 49 -4.06 -4.01 4.66
CA ARG A 49 -3.72 -2.79 3.94
C ARG A 49 -2.63 -1.99 4.64
N ALA A 50 -2.76 -1.78 5.95
CA ALA A 50 -1.78 -1.04 6.74
C ALA A 50 -0.42 -1.76 6.74
N LEU A 51 -0.41 -3.09 6.86
CA LEU A 51 0.81 -3.91 6.76
C LEU A 51 1.45 -3.81 5.37
N GLY A 52 0.66 -3.90 4.29
CA GLY A 52 1.15 -3.72 2.93
C GLY A 52 1.78 -2.34 2.71
N GLY A 53 1.14 -1.30 3.24
CA GLY A 53 1.67 0.07 3.25
C GLY A 53 2.96 0.20 4.07
N ALA A 54 3.06 -0.46 5.23
CA ALA A 54 4.25 -0.45 6.07
C ALA A 54 5.46 -1.06 5.36
N PHE A 55 5.28 -2.19 4.64
CA PHE A 55 6.35 -2.77 3.82
C PHE A 55 6.81 -1.83 2.69
N PHE A 56 5.87 -1.12 2.07
CA PHE A 56 6.21 -0.14 1.04
C PHE A 56 6.98 1.05 1.62
N LEU A 57 6.51 1.59 2.76
CA LEU A 57 7.17 2.68 3.47
C LEU A 57 8.59 2.29 3.92
N ALA A 58 8.77 1.09 4.47
CA ALA A 58 10.08 0.57 4.84
C ALA A 58 11.04 0.53 3.64
N GLY A 59 10.57 0.11 2.46
CA GLY A 59 11.34 0.19 1.22
C GLY A 59 11.74 1.61 0.84
N MET A 60 10.83 2.58 1.01
CA MET A 60 11.11 4.00 0.76
C MET A 60 12.14 4.59 1.73
N LEU A 61 12.10 4.20 3.00
CA LEU A 61 13.11 4.61 3.99
C LEU A 61 14.50 4.05 3.64
N LEU A 62 14.57 2.79 3.18
CA LEU A 62 15.82 2.20 2.70
C LEU A 62 16.35 2.93 1.46
N MET A 63 15.47 3.30 0.53
CA MET A 63 15.85 4.11 -0.63
C MET A 63 16.39 5.48 -0.19
N ALA A 64 15.69 6.18 0.71
CA ALA A 64 16.13 7.47 1.23
C ALA A 64 17.52 7.38 1.89
N TYR A 65 17.76 6.35 2.68
CA TYR A 65 19.07 6.11 3.30
C TYR A 65 20.16 5.85 2.26
N ASN A 66 19.90 4.98 1.26
CA ASN A 66 20.87 4.70 0.20
C ASN A 66 21.19 5.95 -0.61
N THR A 67 20.18 6.71 -1.01
CA THR A 67 20.36 7.98 -1.72
C THR A 67 21.16 8.98 -0.90
N TRP A 68 20.86 9.14 0.40
CA TRP A 68 21.62 10.02 1.28
C TRP A 68 23.09 9.62 1.38
N ARG A 69 23.38 8.32 1.49
CA ARG A 69 24.76 7.79 1.50
C ARG A 69 25.47 8.10 0.18
N THR A 70 24.82 7.89 -0.96
CA THR A 70 25.39 8.16 -2.29
C THR A 70 25.68 9.64 -2.49
N VAL A 71 24.72 10.51 -2.17
CA VAL A 71 24.88 11.97 -2.28
C VAL A 71 26.03 12.46 -1.40
N ARG A 72 26.17 11.93 -0.18
CA ARG A 72 27.24 12.35 0.74
C ARG A 72 28.64 11.85 0.32
N ALA A 73 28.70 10.75 -0.43
CA ALA A 73 29.95 10.21 -0.97
C ALA A 73 30.37 10.87 -2.29
N ALA A 74 29.50 11.68 -2.90
CA ALA A 74 29.78 12.33 -4.18
C ALA A 74 30.91 13.36 -4.05
N LYS A 75 32.01 13.13 -4.80
CA LYS A 75 33.10 14.10 -4.95
C LYS A 75 32.95 14.82 -6.29
N ALA A 76 32.27 15.96 -6.27
CA ALA A 76 32.00 16.78 -7.47
C ALA A 76 33.27 17.04 -8.31
N ALA A 77 34.39 17.37 -7.66
CA ALA A 77 35.66 17.67 -8.33
C ALA A 77 36.24 16.50 -9.17
N GLN A 78 35.95 15.24 -8.84
CA GLN A 78 36.42 14.09 -9.62
C GLN A 78 35.50 13.79 -10.82
N TYR A 79 34.21 14.09 -10.72
CA TYR A 79 33.26 13.97 -11.83
C TYR A 79 33.54 15.02 -12.91
N ASP A 80 33.81 16.27 -12.52
CA ASP A 80 34.14 17.35 -13.48
C ASP A 80 35.47 17.10 -14.19
N ALA A 81 36.48 16.59 -13.48
CA ALA A 81 37.77 16.25 -14.07
C ALA A 81 37.68 15.09 -15.07
N ALA A 82 36.84 14.08 -14.80
CA ALA A 82 36.59 12.98 -15.74
C ALA A 82 35.78 13.44 -16.98
N ALA A 83 34.85 14.37 -16.80
CA ALA A 83 34.05 14.94 -17.89
C ALA A 83 34.86 15.85 -18.83
N GLN A 84 35.96 16.44 -18.37
CA GLN A 84 36.87 17.24 -19.19
C GLN A 84 37.84 16.39 -20.03
N ILE A 85 37.99 15.10 -19.71
CA ILE A 85 38.90 14.16 -20.39
C ILE A 85 38.17 13.34 -21.46
N ALA A 86 36.84 13.28 -21.42
CA ALA A 86 35.97 12.64 -22.41
C ALA A 86 35.56 13.61 -23.52
#